data_AF-A0A9Q0KH88-F1
#
_entry.id   AF-A0A9Q0KH88-F1
#
_cell.length_a   1.000
_cell.length_b   1.000
_cell.length_c   1.000
_cell.angle_alpha   90.00
_cell.angle_beta   90.00
_cell.angle_gamma   90.00
#
_symmetry.space_group_name_H-M   'P 1'
#
loop_
_entity.id
_entity.type
_entity.pdbx_description
1 polymer ?
#
loop_
_entity_poly.entity_id
_entity_poly.type
_entity_poly.pdbx_seq_one_letter_code
_entity_poly.pdbx_strand_id
1 'polypeptide(L)'
;MPSKLWVLFCKVHITQGDHVGKAVIVSWVTQDEPGSSNAFYWTDNSTEKYSAEGSYLTYRYYNYSSGFIHHCTMDNLEYNTKYYYEVGVGNTTRKFWFITPPPVGPDVPYTFGLIGDLGQTSHSNSTLTHYQMNPMNGQTMLYLGDFSYADNYPFHDNVRWDTWGRFIERSTASQPWIWTAGNHEIDLAPEIELVPRKDSGDTNPSGINFYNLNGIAEAGVVAPLVKRLK
;
A
#
# COMPACT_ATOMS: atom_id res chain seq x y z
N MET A 1 28.32 -14.57 13.87
CA MET A 1 27.16 -14.46 12.96
C MET A 1 26.51 -13.12 13.22
N PRO A 2 26.54 -12.15 12.30
CA PRO A 2 25.88 -10.88 12.54
C PRO A 2 24.37 -11.12 12.54
N SER A 3 23.71 -10.55 13.55
CA SER A 3 22.28 -10.60 13.76
C SER A 3 21.51 -10.15 12.51
N LYS A 4 20.46 -10.91 12.14
CA LYS A 4 19.44 -10.56 11.15
C LYS A 4 18.59 -9.36 11.64
N LEU A 5 19.22 -8.24 11.98
CA LEU A 5 18.55 -7.05 12.51
C LEU A 5 18.09 -6.07 11.42
N TRP A 6 18.34 -6.39 10.14
CA TRP A 6 18.07 -5.51 9.00
C TRP A 6 16.93 -5.98 8.09
N VAL A 7 16.10 -6.93 8.54
CA VAL A 7 14.89 -7.32 7.80
C VAL A 7 13.84 -6.20 7.97
N LEU A 8 14.04 -5.08 7.28
CA LEU A 8 13.11 -3.96 7.30
C LEU A 8 11.94 -4.29 6.37
N PHE A 9 10.96 -5.02 6.93
CA PHE A 9 9.58 -5.01 6.46
C PHE A 9 9.05 -3.59 6.55
N CYS A 10 8.70 -2.99 5.43
CA CYS A 10 8.16 -1.63 5.46
C CYS A 10 7.14 -1.40 4.36
N LYS A 11 6.36 -0.32 4.56
CA LYS A 11 5.31 0.20 3.67
C LYS A 11 3.96 -0.50 3.91
N VAL A 12 3.63 -0.78 5.18
CA VAL A 12 2.32 -1.32 5.53
C VAL A 12 1.24 -0.29 5.24
N HIS A 13 0.22 -0.68 4.48
CA HIS A 13 -0.92 0.17 4.16
C HIS A 13 -2.19 -0.66 4.05
N ILE A 14 -3.31 -0.04 4.43
CA ILE A 14 -4.63 -0.65 4.36
C ILE A 14 -5.59 0.20 3.53
N THR A 15 -6.56 -0.44 2.90
CA THR A 15 -7.68 0.22 2.21
C THR A 15 -8.95 -0.63 2.36
N GLN A 16 -10.11 -0.04 2.08
CA GLN A 16 -11.38 -0.77 2.11
C GLN A 16 -11.39 -1.87 1.04
N GLY A 17 -11.76 -3.09 1.42
CA GLY A 17 -11.70 -4.29 0.59
C GLY A 17 -13.03 -4.74 -0.04
N ASP A 18 -14.14 -4.12 0.35
CA ASP A 18 -15.47 -4.42 -0.16
C ASP A 18 -16.29 -3.14 -0.40
N HIS A 19 -17.54 -3.29 -0.82
CA HIS A 19 -18.40 -2.15 -1.11
C HIS A 19 -19.04 -1.50 0.13
N VAL A 20 -19.10 -2.21 1.26
CA VAL A 20 -19.90 -1.79 2.42
C VAL A 20 -19.10 -1.58 3.70
N GLY A 21 -17.79 -1.85 3.71
CA GLY A 21 -16.91 -1.62 4.85
C GLY A 21 -16.74 -2.83 5.78
N LYS A 22 -17.05 -4.05 5.31
CA LYS A 22 -16.83 -5.31 6.04
C LYS A 22 -15.56 -6.04 5.60
N ALA A 23 -14.79 -5.47 4.69
CA ALA A 23 -13.48 -6.01 4.34
C ALA A 23 -12.41 -4.93 4.30
N VAL A 24 -11.18 -5.32 4.60
CA VAL A 24 -9.98 -4.48 4.52
C VAL A 24 -8.90 -5.24 3.75
N ILE A 25 -8.35 -4.60 2.73
CA ILE A 25 -7.15 -5.08 2.05
C ILE A 25 -5.95 -4.56 2.84
N VAL A 26 -5.10 -5.47 3.30
CA VAL A 26 -3.84 -5.17 3.97
C VAL A 26 -2.70 -5.50 3.03
N SER A 27 -1.76 -4.58 2.91
CA SER A 27 -0.63 -4.69 2.00
C SER A 27 0.68 -4.32 2.68
N TRP A 28 1.76 -5.02 2.32
CA TRP A 28 3.11 -4.78 2.87
C TRP A 28 4.19 -5.28 1.91
N VAL A 29 5.45 -4.93 2.17
CA VAL A 29 6.58 -5.39 1.37
C VAL A 29 7.63 -6.09 2.23
N THR A 30 8.08 -7.26 1.77
CA THR A 30 9.30 -7.94 2.20
C THR A 30 10.45 -7.62 1.23
N GLN A 31 11.66 -7.40 1.74
CA GLN A 31 12.80 -7.01 0.90
C GLN A 31 13.68 -8.21 0.51
N ASP A 32 14.07 -9.03 1.49
CA ASP A 32 15.14 -10.02 1.28
C ASP A 32 14.64 -11.36 0.70
N GLU A 33 13.46 -11.80 1.10
CA GLU A 33 12.86 -13.08 0.70
C GLU A 33 11.33 -12.97 0.67
N PRO A 34 10.62 -13.83 -0.09
CA PRO A 34 9.17 -13.73 -0.24
C PRO A 34 8.43 -13.66 1.08
N GLY A 35 8.76 -14.52 2.04
CA GLY A 35 8.04 -14.60 3.32
C GLY A 35 6.59 -15.09 3.16
N SER A 36 5.82 -15.03 4.26
CA SER A 36 4.39 -15.38 4.25
C SER A 36 3.53 -14.22 3.78
N SER A 37 2.54 -14.51 2.93
CA SER A 37 1.48 -13.57 2.56
C SER A 37 0.26 -13.64 3.49
N ASN A 38 0.36 -14.36 4.61
CA ASN A 38 -0.74 -14.49 5.56
C ASN A 38 -0.74 -13.31 6.54
N ALA A 39 -1.92 -12.77 6.78
CA ALA A 39 -2.16 -11.81 7.84
C ALA A 39 -3.04 -12.44 8.92
N PHE A 40 -2.71 -12.18 10.18
CA PHE A 40 -3.52 -12.64 11.32
C PHE A 40 -4.23 -11.45 11.93
N TYR A 41 -5.49 -11.60 12.33
CA TYR A 41 -6.28 -10.50 12.85
C TYR A 41 -7.29 -10.97 13.89
N TRP A 42 -7.66 -10.06 14.79
CA TRP A 42 -8.59 -10.34 15.88
C TRP A 42 -9.18 -9.04 16.43
N THR A 43 -10.37 -9.13 17.04
CA THR A 43 -11.02 -7.99 17.69
C THR A 43 -10.38 -7.68 19.04
N ASP A 44 -10.50 -6.44 19.49
CA ASP A 44 -10.13 -6.07 20.85
C ASP A 44 -10.90 -6.94 21.87
N ASN A 45 -10.20 -7.49 22.86
CA ASN A 45 -10.71 -8.45 23.86
C ASN A 45 -10.98 -9.90 23.38
N SER A 46 -10.73 -10.27 22.12
CA SER A 46 -10.79 -11.67 21.69
C SER A 46 -9.50 -12.43 21.98
N THR A 47 -9.62 -13.70 22.37
CA THR A 47 -8.50 -14.66 22.43
C THR A 47 -8.31 -15.45 21.13
N GLU A 48 -9.30 -15.39 20.23
CA GLU A 48 -9.27 -16.09 18.94
C GLU A 48 -8.66 -15.20 17.87
N LYS A 49 -7.67 -15.75 17.14
CA LYS A 49 -7.06 -15.11 15.98
C LYS A 49 -7.57 -15.76 14.70
N TYR A 50 -8.07 -14.93 13.79
CA TYR A 50 -8.35 -15.32 12.42
C TYR A 50 -7.10 -15.18 11.57
N SER A 51 -7.06 -15.92 10.47
CA SER A 51 -6.03 -15.78 9.44
C SER A 51 -6.69 -15.49 8.10
N ALA A 52 -6.13 -14.53 7.36
CA ALA A 52 -6.44 -14.31 5.97
C ALA A 52 -5.22 -14.72 5.13
N GLU A 53 -5.47 -15.48 4.06
CA GLU A 53 -4.45 -15.86 3.10
C GLU A 53 -4.33 -14.77 2.04
N GLY A 54 -3.10 -14.47 1.65
CA GLY A 54 -2.79 -13.47 0.65
C GLY A 54 -1.92 -14.02 -0.47
N SER A 55 -1.59 -13.16 -1.40
CA SER A 55 -0.62 -13.44 -2.46
C SER A 55 0.44 -12.34 -2.49
N TYR A 56 1.58 -12.63 -3.10
CA TYR A 56 2.57 -11.61 -3.40
C TYR A 56 2.84 -11.52 -4.90
N LEU A 57 3.37 -10.37 -5.29
CA LEU A 57 3.88 -10.11 -6.63
C LEU A 57 5.20 -9.33 -6.56
N THR A 58 5.89 -9.26 -7.68
CA THR A 58 7.07 -8.41 -7.87
C THR A 58 6.96 -7.72 -9.22
N TYR A 59 7.62 -6.58 -9.36
CA TYR A 59 7.76 -5.89 -10.64
C TYR A 59 9.20 -5.41 -10.84
N ARG A 60 9.51 -5.10 -12.10
CA ARG A 60 10.75 -4.44 -12.49
C ARG A 60 10.39 -3.17 -13.25
N TYR A 61 11.15 -2.12 -13.00
CA TYR A 61 11.03 -0.84 -13.71
C TYR A 61 12.43 -0.37 -14.07
N TYR A 62 12.77 -0.30 -15.36
CA TYR A 62 14.15 -0.08 -15.82
C TYR A 62 15.16 -1.02 -15.13
N ASN A 63 16.07 -0.48 -14.30
CA ASN A 63 17.07 -1.21 -13.52
C ASN A 63 16.63 -1.48 -12.07
N TYR A 64 15.46 -0.99 -11.66
CA TYR A 64 14.85 -1.25 -10.36
C TYR A 64 14.14 -2.61 -10.37
N SER A 65 14.26 -3.33 -9.25
CA SER A 65 13.49 -4.53 -8.94
C SER A 65 12.83 -4.34 -7.58
N SER A 66 11.52 -4.57 -7.51
CA SER A 66 10.79 -4.42 -6.25
C SER A 66 11.16 -5.51 -5.25
N GLY A 67 10.89 -5.24 -3.97
CA GLY A 67 10.68 -6.32 -3.00
C GLY A 67 9.42 -7.14 -3.33
N PHE A 68 9.08 -8.12 -2.49
CA PHE A 68 7.85 -8.89 -2.66
C PHE A 68 6.68 -8.14 -2.01
N ILE A 69 5.71 -7.78 -2.83
CA ILE A 69 4.58 -6.95 -2.43
C ILE A 69 3.42 -7.88 -2.15
N HIS A 70 2.97 -7.91 -0.91
CA HIS A 70 1.90 -8.77 -0.43
C HIS A 70 0.58 -8.02 -0.40
N HIS A 71 -0.49 -8.72 -0.76
CA HIS A 71 -1.86 -8.28 -0.57
C HIS A 71 -2.67 -9.40 0.06
N CYS A 72 -3.45 -9.05 1.08
CA CYS A 72 -4.31 -9.97 1.79
C CYS A 72 -5.64 -9.26 2.10
N THR A 73 -6.77 -9.92 1.85
CA THR A 73 -8.10 -9.36 2.16
C THR A 73 -8.64 -10.02 3.42
N MET A 74 -8.87 -9.22 4.46
CA MET A 74 -9.60 -9.62 5.66
C MET A 74 -11.07 -9.27 5.42
N ASP A 75 -11.95 -10.26 5.37
CA ASP A 75 -13.38 -10.08 5.09
C ASP A 75 -14.27 -10.46 6.27
N ASN A 76 -15.59 -10.33 6.08
CA ASN A 76 -16.61 -10.66 7.08
C ASN A 76 -16.40 -9.97 8.45
N LEU A 77 -15.75 -8.81 8.45
CA LEU A 77 -15.47 -8.03 9.65
C LEU A 77 -16.76 -7.44 10.24
N GLU A 78 -16.78 -7.26 11.55
CA GLU A 78 -17.85 -6.54 12.25
C GLU A 78 -17.70 -5.04 12.02
N TYR A 79 -18.82 -4.32 11.94
CA TYR A 79 -18.84 -2.86 11.82
C TYR A 79 -18.46 -2.18 13.14
N ASN A 80 -17.86 -0.99 13.05
CA ASN A 80 -17.49 -0.16 14.20
C ASN A 80 -16.67 -0.90 15.27
N THR A 81 -15.80 -1.80 14.83
CA THR A 81 -15.02 -2.68 15.70
C THR A 81 -13.54 -2.45 15.47
N LYS A 82 -12.78 -2.36 16.57
CA LYS A 82 -11.32 -2.27 16.53
C LYS A 82 -10.73 -3.66 16.31
N TYR A 83 -9.94 -3.80 15.26
CA TYR A 83 -9.16 -4.99 14.95
C TYR A 83 -7.67 -4.71 15.16
N TYR A 84 -6.98 -5.66 15.76
CA TYR A 84 -5.54 -5.77 15.65
C TYR A 84 -5.20 -6.70 14.50
N TYR A 85 -4.07 -6.46 13.85
CA TYR A 85 -3.55 -7.37 12.85
C TYR A 85 -2.02 -7.47 12.88
N GLU A 86 -1.52 -8.60 12.40
CA GLU A 86 -0.11 -8.96 12.32
C GLU A 86 0.26 -9.37 10.88
N VAL A 87 1.37 -8.85 10.38
CA VAL A 87 1.97 -9.18 9.09
C VAL A 87 3.44 -9.57 9.26
N GLY A 88 4.03 -10.22 8.26
CA GLY A 88 5.43 -10.66 8.30
C GLY A 88 5.66 -11.91 9.17
N VAL A 89 4.62 -12.74 9.34
CA VAL A 89 4.68 -13.95 10.17
C VAL A 89 5.67 -14.96 9.58
N GLY A 90 6.45 -15.58 10.46
CA GLY A 90 7.57 -16.48 10.10
C GLY A 90 8.93 -15.78 10.07
N ASN A 91 8.95 -14.44 10.07
CA ASN A 91 10.14 -13.62 9.99
C ASN A 91 10.15 -12.57 11.12
N THR A 92 9.85 -11.31 10.80
CA THR A 92 9.73 -10.20 11.78
C THR A 92 8.28 -9.74 11.81
N THR A 93 7.53 -10.32 12.73
CA THR A 93 6.12 -9.98 12.92
C THR A 93 5.97 -8.55 13.42
N ARG A 94 5.13 -7.76 12.74
CA ARG A 94 4.74 -6.41 13.17
C ARG A 94 3.24 -6.35 13.41
N LYS A 95 2.85 -5.72 14.51
CA LYS A 95 1.46 -5.58 14.95
C LYS A 95 0.97 -4.15 14.72
N PHE A 96 -0.24 -4.05 14.19
CA PHE A 96 -0.96 -2.80 13.92
C PHE A 96 -2.41 -2.94 14.34
N TRP A 97 -3.22 -1.92 14.09
CA TRP A 97 -4.65 -1.92 14.37
C TRP A 97 -5.39 -0.97 13.45
N PHE A 98 -6.67 -1.23 13.20
CA PHE A 98 -7.60 -0.33 12.53
C PHE A 98 -8.99 -0.43 13.15
N ILE A 99 -9.90 0.45 12.76
CA ILE A 99 -11.32 0.41 13.17
C ILE A 99 -12.16 0.34 11.90
N THR A 100 -13.04 -0.66 11.80
CA THR A 100 -14.00 -0.75 10.69
C THR A 100 -15.03 0.36 10.75
N PRO A 101 -15.56 0.84 9.61
CA PRO A 101 -16.59 1.86 9.62
C PRO A 101 -17.88 1.35 10.28
N PRO A 102 -18.77 2.25 10.72
CA PRO A 102 -20.15 1.89 11.07
C PRO A 102 -20.91 1.34 9.85
N PRO A 103 -22.03 0.62 10.06
CA PRO A 103 -22.85 0.15 8.96
C PRO A 103 -23.38 1.34 8.12
N VAL A 104 -23.52 1.13 6.81
CA VAL A 104 -24.06 2.15 5.90
C VAL A 104 -25.47 2.56 6.31
N GLY A 105 -25.71 3.87 6.40
CA GLY A 105 -27.01 4.44 6.73
C GLY A 105 -27.08 5.93 6.40
N PRO A 106 -28.30 6.50 6.29
CA PRO A 106 -28.51 7.87 5.81
C PRO A 106 -27.93 8.94 6.74
N ASP A 107 -27.92 8.69 8.05
CA ASP A 107 -27.55 9.66 9.09
C ASP A 107 -26.29 9.26 9.86
N VAL A 108 -25.45 8.40 9.27
CA VAL A 108 -24.27 7.85 9.93
C VAL A 108 -23.11 8.85 9.82
N PRO A 109 -22.64 9.43 10.94
CA PRO A 109 -21.54 10.39 10.88
C PRO A 109 -20.22 9.69 10.57
N TYR A 110 -19.39 10.34 9.76
CA TYR A 110 -18.06 9.85 9.43
C TYR A 110 -17.15 11.02 9.03
N THR A 111 -15.90 11.01 9.50
CA THR A 111 -14.93 12.07 9.19
C THR A 111 -13.89 11.59 8.19
N PHE A 112 -13.88 12.18 7.00
CA PHE A 112 -12.85 11.95 5.99
C PHE A 112 -11.73 13.00 6.07
N GLY A 113 -10.49 12.52 6.02
CA GLY A 113 -9.35 13.35 5.65
C GLY A 113 -9.30 13.55 4.14
N LEU A 114 -8.76 14.68 3.68
CA LEU A 114 -8.51 14.94 2.26
C LEU A 114 -7.07 15.38 2.07
N ILE A 115 -6.32 14.66 1.23
CA ILE A 115 -4.96 14.99 0.81
C ILE A 115 -4.86 14.65 -0.68
N GLY A 116 -4.20 15.49 -1.46
CA GLY A 116 -3.69 15.18 -2.80
C GLY A 116 -2.25 15.65 -2.89
N ASP A 117 -1.52 15.22 -3.92
CA ASP A 117 -0.24 15.81 -4.29
C ASP A 117 0.78 15.81 -3.13
N LEU A 118 0.77 14.76 -2.31
CA LEU A 118 1.53 14.77 -1.05
C LEU A 118 3.02 14.78 -1.33
N GLY A 119 3.52 13.87 -2.17
CA GLY A 119 4.96 13.65 -2.32
C GLY A 119 5.66 13.30 -1.01
N GLN A 120 6.94 13.63 -0.92
CA GLN A 120 7.82 13.21 0.19
C GLN A 120 8.82 14.29 0.62
N THR A 121 8.38 15.55 0.63
CA THR A 121 9.15 16.71 1.09
C THR A 121 8.96 16.96 2.60
N SER A 122 9.66 17.96 3.15
CA SER A 122 9.41 18.45 4.51
C SER A 122 7.99 19.01 4.69
N HIS A 123 7.42 19.65 3.67
CA HIS A 123 6.05 20.13 3.67
C HIS A 123 5.03 18.98 3.63
N SER A 124 5.35 17.92 2.89
CA SER A 124 4.57 16.67 2.88
C SER A 124 4.49 16.09 4.29
N ASN A 125 5.64 16.03 4.97
CA ASN A 125 5.69 15.56 6.36
C ASN A 125 4.87 16.45 7.31
N SER A 126 4.97 17.78 7.17
CA SER A 126 4.16 18.72 7.96
C SER A 126 2.66 18.52 7.73
N THR A 127 2.24 18.35 6.48
CA THR A 127 0.84 18.13 6.08
C THR A 127 0.29 16.86 6.72
N LEU A 128 1.02 15.74 6.58
CA LEU A 128 0.61 14.47 7.20
C LEU A 128 0.58 14.57 8.72
N THR A 129 1.52 15.30 9.33
CA THR A 129 1.54 15.52 10.79
C THR A 129 0.34 16.35 11.24
N HIS A 130 0.00 17.43 10.54
CA HIS A 130 -1.19 18.24 10.83
C HIS A 130 -2.47 17.43 10.70
N TYR A 131 -2.57 16.55 9.69
CA TYR A 131 -3.69 15.63 9.57
C TYR A 131 -3.82 14.72 10.82
N GLN A 132 -2.73 14.09 11.24
CA GLN A 132 -2.71 13.17 12.38
C GLN A 132 -2.98 13.88 13.73
N MET A 133 -2.66 15.16 13.84
CA MET A 133 -2.92 15.97 15.05
C MET A 133 -4.26 16.72 15.02
N ASN A 134 -5.02 16.61 13.93
CA ASN A 134 -6.29 17.33 13.80
C ASN A 134 -7.30 16.80 14.84
N PRO A 135 -7.89 17.66 15.69
CA PRO A 135 -8.81 17.23 16.74
C PRO A 135 -10.10 16.57 16.21
N MET A 136 -10.42 16.75 14.93
CA MET A 136 -11.55 16.06 14.28
C MET A 136 -11.30 14.56 14.05
N ASN A 137 -10.06 14.08 14.21
CA ASN A 137 -9.66 12.67 14.11
C ASN A 137 -10.19 11.99 12.84
N GLY A 138 -9.62 12.33 11.67
CA GLY A 138 -9.98 11.70 10.41
C GLY A 138 -9.86 10.16 10.47
N GLN A 139 -10.94 9.49 10.07
CA GLN A 139 -11.09 8.02 10.18
C GLN A 139 -10.63 7.28 8.93
N THR A 140 -10.79 7.91 7.76
CA THR A 140 -10.33 7.43 6.46
C THR A 140 -9.81 8.62 5.65
N MET A 141 -8.73 8.43 4.91
CA MET A 141 -8.21 9.43 3.98
C MET A 141 -8.79 9.21 2.59
N LEU A 142 -9.34 10.25 1.98
CA LEU A 142 -9.55 10.31 0.53
C LEU A 142 -8.30 10.92 -0.09
N TYR A 143 -7.54 10.11 -0.82
CA TYR A 143 -6.28 10.52 -1.42
C TYR A 143 -6.47 10.82 -2.92
N LEU A 144 -6.21 12.06 -3.33
CA LEU A 144 -6.64 12.65 -4.59
C LEU A 144 -5.57 12.62 -5.71
N GLY A 145 -4.74 11.58 -5.76
CA GLY A 145 -3.72 11.41 -6.80
C GLY A 145 -2.39 12.08 -6.51
N ASP A 146 -1.39 11.72 -7.31
CA ASP A 146 -0.01 12.16 -7.24
C ASP A 146 0.65 11.80 -5.89
N PHE A 147 1.13 10.56 -5.84
CA PHE A 147 1.55 9.90 -4.62
C PHE A 147 2.97 10.32 -4.25
N SER A 148 3.95 9.70 -4.91
CA SER A 148 5.35 9.74 -4.50
C SER A 148 6.19 10.78 -5.24
N TYR A 149 5.73 11.21 -6.43
CA TYR A 149 6.52 11.95 -7.42
C TYR A 149 7.87 11.28 -7.72
N ALA A 150 7.90 9.95 -7.80
CA ALA A 150 9.09 9.18 -8.15
C ALA A 150 9.54 9.44 -9.60
N ASP A 151 8.60 9.71 -10.49
CA ASP A 151 8.81 10.05 -11.90
C ASP A 151 9.63 11.35 -12.10
N ASN A 152 9.60 12.27 -11.15
CA ASN A 152 10.44 13.47 -11.15
C ASN A 152 11.94 13.20 -10.92
N TYR A 153 12.33 11.95 -10.62
CA TYR A 153 13.72 11.57 -10.40
C TYR A 153 14.32 10.91 -11.65
N PRO A 154 15.65 10.93 -11.83
CA PRO A 154 16.29 10.31 -12.98
C PRO A 154 15.85 8.85 -13.19
N PHE A 155 15.34 8.55 -14.38
CA PHE A 155 14.81 7.25 -14.76
C PHE A 155 13.64 6.75 -13.90
N HIS A 156 12.86 7.69 -13.33
CA HIS A 156 11.73 7.43 -12.43
C HIS A 156 12.18 6.52 -11.28
N ASP A 157 13.17 6.94 -10.50
CA ASP A 157 13.80 6.14 -9.44
C ASP A 157 12.75 5.55 -8.47
N ASN A 158 12.39 4.29 -8.67
CA ASN A 158 11.34 3.60 -7.93
C ASN A 158 11.72 3.31 -6.46
N VAL A 159 12.97 3.57 -6.06
CA VAL A 159 13.33 3.66 -4.63
C VAL A 159 12.53 4.79 -3.95
N ARG A 160 12.07 5.80 -4.69
CA ARG A 160 11.21 6.88 -4.18
C ARG A 160 9.80 6.43 -3.84
N TRP A 161 9.27 5.42 -4.50
CA TRP A 161 8.05 4.73 -4.04
C TRP A 161 8.29 4.06 -2.70
N ASP A 162 9.48 3.49 -2.51
CA ASP A 162 9.83 2.77 -1.29
C ASP A 162 9.96 3.70 -0.08
N THR A 163 10.58 4.86 -0.26
CA THR A 163 10.68 5.89 0.79
C THR A 163 9.32 6.51 1.09
N TRP A 164 8.51 6.76 0.07
CA TRP A 164 7.16 7.32 0.27
C TRP A 164 6.25 6.35 1.04
N GLY A 165 6.25 5.06 0.69
CA GLY A 165 5.49 4.05 1.41
C GLY A 165 5.92 3.92 2.88
N ARG A 166 7.23 4.05 3.18
CA ARG A 166 7.75 4.10 4.56
C ARG A 166 7.29 5.34 5.30
N PHE A 167 7.25 6.48 4.62
CA PHE A 167 6.85 7.76 5.18
C PHE A 167 5.38 7.77 5.61
N ILE A 168 4.47 7.28 4.76
CA ILE A 168 3.03 7.31 5.04
C ILE A 168 2.55 6.16 5.93
N GLU A 169 3.35 5.11 6.13
CA GLU A 169 3.02 3.92 6.94
C GLU A 169 2.44 4.29 8.31
N ARG A 170 2.97 5.36 8.92
CA ARG A 170 2.50 5.87 10.23
C ARG A 170 1.03 6.29 10.26
N SER A 171 0.41 6.49 9.10
CA SER A 171 -1.01 6.74 8.93
C SER A 171 -1.70 5.55 8.26
N THR A 172 -1.18 5.08 7.14
CA THR A 172 -1.84 4.08 6.30
C THR A 172 -1.91 2.69 6.93
N ALA A 173 -1.11 2.39 7.95
CA ALA A 173 -1.19 1.12 8.67
C ALA A 173 -2.28 1.10 9.75
N SER A 174 -2.94 2.23 10.03
CA SER A 174 -4.00 2.29 11.05
C SER A 174 -5.33 2.86 10.62
N GLN A 175 -5.38 3.47 9.43
CA GLN A 175 -6.61 3.93 8.83
C GLN A 175 -6.58 3.72 7.31
N PRO A 176 -7.72 3.36 6.70
CA PRO A 176 -7.82 3.22 5.26
C PRO A 176 -7.48 4.52 4.54
N TRP A 177 -6.68 4.40 3.49
CA TRP A 177 -6.59 5.44 2.46
C TRP A 177 -7.31 4.93 1.22
N ILE A 178 -8.20 5.74 0.66
CA ILE A 178 -8.91 5.48 -0.59
C ILE A 178 -8.16 6.19 -1.69
N TRP A 179 -7.72 5.42 -2.68
CA TRP A 179 -6.70 5.84 -3.63
C TRP A 179 -7.33 6.31 -4.94
N THR A 180 -6.84 7.43 -5.46
CA THR A 180 -7.12 7.92 -6.81
C THR A 180 -5.80 7.99 -7.56
N ALA A 181 -5.71 7.49 -8.80
CA ALA A 181 -4.50 7.68 -9.59
C ALA A 181 -4.44 9.10 -10.15
N GLY A 182 -3.33 9.80 -9.95
CA GLY A 182 -3.01 11.05 -10.62
C GLY A 182 -2.18 10.84 -11.88
N ASN A 183 -1.71 11.91 -12.51
CA ASN A 183 -0.87 11.80 -13.70
C ASN A 183 0.55 11.33 -13.37
N HIS A 184 1.05 11.59 -12.15
CA HIS A 184 2.34 11.11 -11.70
C HIS A 184 2.37 9.58 -11.43
N GLU A 185 1.20 8.91 -11.49
CA GLU A 185 1.08 7.44 -11.44
C GLU A 185 1.04 6.77 -12.82
N ILE A 186 1.00 7.54 -13.91
CA ILE A 186 1.01 6.98 -15.28
C ILE A 186 2.38 6.35 -15.58
N ASP A 187 3.46 6.95 -15.07
CA ASP A 187 4.84 6.46 -15.19
C ASP A 187 5.29 6.16 -16.63
N LEU A 188 4.80 6.96 -17.59
CA LEU A 188 5.18 6.89 -19.00
C LEU A 188 6.53 7.58 -19.23
N ALA A 189 7.56 6.79 -19.58
CA ALA A 189 8.93 7.27 -19.77
C ALA A 189 9.56 6.74 -21.08
N PRO A 190 9.22 7.31 -22.25
CA PRO A 190 9.73 6.84 -23.55
C PRO A 190 11.26 6.88 -23.65
N GLU A 191 11.91 7.81 -22.95
CA GLU A 191 13.37 7.94 -22.88
C GLU A 191 14.05 6.72 -22.23
N ILE A 192 13.34 5.98 -21.37
CA ILE A 192 13.86 4.76 -20.72
C ILE A 192 13.84 3.58 -21.70
N GLU A 193 12.85 3.51 -22.59
CA GLU A 193 12.75 2.45 -23.62
C GLU A 193 13.87 2.54 -24.66
N LEU A 194 14.38 3.75 -24.92
CA LEU A 194 15.41 4.01 -25.92
C LEU A 194 16.84 3.74 -25.43
N VAL A 195 17.04 3.48 -24.14
CA VAL A 195 18.37 3.16 -23.58
C VAL A 195 18.60 1.64 -23.64
N PRO A 196 19.61 1.14 -24.39
CA PRO A 196 19.90 -0.28 -24.44
C PRO A 196 20.25 -0.81 -23.05
N ARG A 197 19.53 -1.83 -22.57
CA ARG A 197 19.91 -2.56 -21.35
C ARG A 197 21.27 -3.21 -21.59
N LYS A 198 22.28 -2.80 -20.83
CA LYS A 198 23.64 -3.36 -20.98
C LYS A 198 23.73 -4.81 -20.51
N ASP A 199 22.79 -5.27 -19.68
CA ASP A 199 22.83 -6.59 -19.05
C ASP A 199 21.43 -7.23 -18.99
N SER A 200 20.98 -7.88 -20.07
CA SER A 200 19.94 -8.90 -19.94
C SER A 200 19.96 -9.84 -21.14
N GLY A 201 20.49 -11.05 -20.96
CA GLY A 201 20.23 -12.20 -21.84
C GLY A 201 18.80 -12.72 -21.73
N ASP A 202 17.82 -11.83 -21.60
CA ASP A 202 16.40 -12.14 -21.46
C ASP A 202 15.68 -11.64 -22.72
N THR A 203 15.35 -12.56 -23.62
CA THR A 203 14.81 -12.29 -24.95
C THR A 203 13.28 -12.21 -24.94
N ASN A 204 12.68 -11.56 -23.94
CA ASN A 204 11.23 -11.36 -23.92
C ASN A 204 10.87 -9.86 -24.06
N PRO A 205 10.60 -9.36 -25.29
CA PRO A 205 10.29 -7.96 -25.53
C PRO A 205 8.83 -7.58 -25.24
N SER A 206 7.99 -8.49 -24.74
CA SER A 206 6.53 -8.30 -24.72
C SER A 206 5.93 -8.01 -23.33
N GLY A 207 6.71 -7.47 -22.39
CA GLY A 207 6.27 -7.33 -20.99
C GLY A 207 6.09 -5.91 -20.45
N ILE A 208 6.32 -4.86 -21.24
CA ILE A 208 6.13 -3.48 -20.77
C ILE A 208 4.64 -3.15 -20.92
N ASN A 209 3.85 -3.48 -19.90
CA ASN A 209 2.51 -2.93 -19.78
C ASN A 209 2.65 -1.44 -19.45
N PHE A 210 2.14 -0.58 -20.35
CA PHE A 210 2.04 0.89 -20.22
C PHE A 210 1.17 1.38 -19.04
N TYR A 211 0.85 0.49 -18.10
CA TYR A 211 0.04 0.73 -16.91
C TYR A 211 0.67 -0.03 -15.72
N ASN A 212 1.98 0.15 -15.50
CA ASN A 212 2.62 -0.31 -14.27
C ASN A 212 2.24 0.68 -13.16
N LEU A 213 1.00 0.56 -12.69
CA LEU A 213 0.61 1.16 -11.43
C LEU A 213 1.48 0.47 -10.39
N ASN A 214 2.48 1.15 -9.80
CA ASN A 214 3.42 0.51 -8.89
C ASN A 214 2.70 -0.06 -7.67
N GLY A 215 3.24 -1.08 -7.00
CA GLY A 215 2.54 -1.93 -6.01
C GLY A 215 1.62 -1.27 -4.95
N ILE A 216 1.77 0.01 -4.62
CA ILE A 216 0.80 0.75 -3.78
C ILE A 216 -0.47 1.12 -4.58
N ALA A 217 -0.30 1.52 -5.83
CA ALA A 217 -1.39 1.69 -6.78
C ALA A 217 -2.04 0.35 -7.16
N GLU A 218 -1.29 -0.77 -7.31
CA GLU A 218 -1.92 -2.09 -7.54
C GLU A 218 -2.80 -2.54 -6.37
N ALA A 219 -2.34 -2.30 -5.13
CA ALA A 219 -3.04 -2.63 -3.89
C ALA A 219 -4.39 -1.94 -3.71
N GLY A 220 -4.52 -0.73 -4.29
CA GLY A 220 -5.53 0.23 -3.87
C GLY A 220 -6.34 0.89 -4.97
N VAL A 221 -5.84 0.93 -6.21
CA VAL A 221 -6.50 1.58 -7.35
C VAL A 221 -6.93 0.55 -8.42
N VAL A 222 -6.29 -0.63 -8.48
CA VAL A 222 -6.27 -1.43 -9.72
C VAL A 222 -6.75 -2.87 -9.59
N ALA A 223 -6.68 -3.46 -8.40
CA ALA A 223 -7.06 -4.86 -8.20
C ALA A 223 -8.48 -5.24 -8.71
N PRO A 224 -9.51 -4.36 -8.66
CA PRO A 224 -10.82 -4.69 -9.24
C PRO A 224 -11.00 -4.28 -10.72
N LEU A 225 -10.24 -3.31 -11.25
CA LEU A 225 -10.48 -2.73 -12.58
C LEU A 225 -9.80 -3.49 -13.72
N VAL A 226 -8.63 -4.09 -13.50
CA VAL A 226 -7.91 -4.85 -14.55
C VAL A 226 -8.56 -6.20 -14.86
N LYS A 227 -9.42 -6.73 -13.98
CA LYS A 227 -10.19 -7.95 -14.27
C LYS A 227 -11.39 -7.76 -15.21
N ARG A 228 -11.75 -6.52 -15.58
CA ARG A 228 -12.91 -6.25 -16.47
C ARG A 228 -12.55 -5.84 -17.90
N LEU A 229 -11.27 -5.89 -18.28
CA LEU A 229 -10.81 -5.58 -19.65
C LEU A 229 -10.18 -6.79 -20.36
N LYS A 230 -10.59 -8.01 -20.01
CA LYS A 230 -10.35 -9.20 -20.83
C LYS A 230 -11.67 -9.72 -21.39
#